data_AF-A0A3M0JFC7-F1
#
_entry.id   AF-A0A3M0JFC7-F1
#
_cell.length_a   1.000
_cell.length_b   1.000
_cell.length_c   1.000
_cell.angle_alpha   90.00
_cell.angle_beta   90.00
_cell.angle_gamma   90.00
#
_symmetry.space_group_name_H-M   'P 1'
#
loop_
_entity.id
_entity.type
_entity.pdbx_description
1 polymer ?
#
loop_
_entity_poly.entity_id
_entity_poly.type
_entity_poly.pdbx_seq_one_letter_code
_entity_poly.pdbx_strand_id
1 'polypeptide(L)'
;MLMDEFKKSFLKLDGTQGGAAVIMRCSQPLVAMGGKRNKDEERYLDIIREANKQISKLTICDARPNANAVANKEVLQLSELEGADVSSEEKEAQGRSYHFVQLPERRLEPGSRGGYEGGDAHPNAELFFWDIHNSHVTRDPLKKLKDIVYPNVEESHWLSSLESTHWLEHIKLVLTGAVQVPDEASLGRSVAPVHCGDGWDRTAQLTSLAMLVLDSYYRTVEGFEVLVQKGWISFGRKFASV
;
A
#
# COMPACT_ATOMS: atom_id res chain seq x y z
N MET A 1 -11.84 12.21 -23.23
CA MET A 1 -12.69 12.45 -22.05
C MET A 1 -13.32 11.10 -21.73
N LEU A 2 -12.71 10.20 -20.96
CA LEU A 2 -12.32 10.27 -19.54
C LEU A 2 -11.19 9.26 -19.27
N MET A 3 -10.10 9.68 -18.62
CA MET A 3 -9.03 8.80 -18.10
C MET A 3 -9.22 8.64 -16.58
N ASP A 4 -9.96 7.68 -16.03
CA ASP A 4 -10.18 7.60 -14.57
C ASP A 4 -8.98 7.01 -13.80
N GLU A 5 -8.53 7.77 -12.79
CA GLU A 5 -7.20 7.73 -12.18
C GLU A 5 -7.08 6.85 -10.93
N PHE A 6 -5.98 6.11 -10.87
CA PHE A 6 -5.45 5.44 -9.69
C PHE A 6 -4.42 6.34 -9.01
N LYS A 7 -4.42 6.47 -7.68
CA LYS A 7 -3.27 7.02 -6.94
C LYS A 7 -2.03 6.17 -7.25
N LYS A 8 -0.90 6.72 -7.72
CA LYS A 8 0.33 5.93 -8.02
C LYS A 8 1.60 6.72 -7.74
N SER A 9 2.50 6.18 -6.91
CA SER A 9 3.88 6.67 -6.67
C SER A 9 4.89 5.64 -7.12
N PHE A 10 6.05 6.02 -7.66
CA PHE A 10 7.08 5.09 -8.15
C PHE A 10 8.31 5.15 -7.22
N LEU A 11 9.06 4.06 -7.06
CA LEU A 11 10.39 4.07 -6.45
C LEU A 11 11.31 3.16 -7.27
N LYS A 12 12.17 3.73 -8.10
CA LYS A 12 13.14 2.96 -8.90
C LYS A 12 14.32 2.56 -8.03
N LEU A 13 14.62 1.27 -7.94
CA LEU A 13 15.80 0.74 -7.26
C LEU A 13 16.91 0.52 -8.30
N ASP A 14 17.81 1.49 -8.43
CA ASP A 14 19.02 1.32 -9.25
C ASP A 14 20.10 0.57 -8.44
N GLY A 15 20.66 -0.51 -9.01
CA GLY A 15 21.81 -1.23 -8.46
C GLY A 15 21.58 -2.67 -7.98
N THR A 16 20.40 -3.26 -8.17
CA THR A 16 20.23 -4.72 -8.05
C THR A 16 20.74 -5.40 -9.32
N GLN A 17 21.25 -6.63 -9.23
CA GLN A 17 21.72 -7.39 -10.40
C GLN A 17 20.58 -7.75 -11.40
N GLY A 18 19.34 -7.29 -11.15
CA GLY A 18 18.11 -7.64 -11.87
C GLY A 18 17.28 -6.45 -12.39
N GLY A 19 17.92 -5.33 -12.72
CA GLY A 19 17.25 -4.19 -13.38
C GLY A 19 16.47 -3.26 -12.45
N ALA A 20 15.83 -2.25 -13.05
CA ALA A 20 15.14 -1.18 -12.34
C ALA A 20 13.78 -1.67 -11.78
N ALA A 21 13.77 -2.10 -10.52
CA ALA A 21 12.52 -2.46 -9.83
C ALA A 21 11.80 -1.20 -9.36
N VAL A 22 10.47 -1.17 -9.49
CA VAL A 22 9.66 -0.03 -9.05
C VAL A 22 8.66 -0.46 -7.97
N ILE A 23 8.59 0.28 -6.86
CA ILE A 23 7.49 0.16 -5.88
C ILE A 23 6.39 1.13 -6.27
N MET A 24 5.18 0.58 -6.45
CA MET A 24 3.98 1.37 -6.67
C MET A 24 2.96 1.20 -5.57
N ARG A 25 2.07 2.19 -5.43
CA ARG A 25 0.98 2.18 -4.47
C ARG A 25 -0.31 2.61 -5.15
N CYS A 26 -1.47 2.09 -4.76
CA CYS A 26 -2.75 2.62 -5.21
C CYS A 26 -3.91 2.34 -4.25
N SER A 27 -5.13 2.75 -4.60
CA SER A 27 -6.37 2.25 -4.02
C SER A 27 -6.83 0.97 -4.74
N GLN A 28 -7.79 0.25 -4.16
CA GLN A 28 -8.40 -0.91 -4.84
C GLN A 28 -9.01 -0.57 -6.21
N PRO A 29 -9.07 -1.52 -7.15
CA PRO A 29 -9.82 -1.36 -8.40
C PRO A 29 -11.33 -1.41 -8.15
N LEU A 30 -12.10 -0.81 -9.06
CA LEU A 30 -13.57 -0.73 -9.00
C LEU A 30 -14.23 -1.83 -9.85
N VAL A 31 -13.98 -3.09 -9.48
CA VAL A 31 -14.44 -4.27 -10.24
C VAL A 31 -15.95 -4.51 -10.03
N ALA A 32 -16.46 -4.26 -8.82
CA ALA A 32 -17.83 -4.60 -8.40
C ALA A 32 -18.21 -6.09 -8.62
N MET A 33 -19.45 -6.47 -8.29
CA MET A 33 -19.92 -7.86 -8.45
C MET A 33 -20.06 -8.32 -9.91
N GLY A 34 -20.13 -7.38 -10.86
CA GLY A 34 -20.27 -7.68 -12.29
C GLY A 34 -18.97 -8.00 -13.03
N GLY A 35 -17.82 -8.00 -12.33
CA GLY A 35 -16.52 -8.20 -12.98
C GLY A 35 -16.20 -7.08 -13.97
N LYS A 36 -16.57 -5.84 -13.65
CA LYS A 36 -16.29 -4.69 -14.53
C LYS A 36 -14.78 -4.60 -14.74
N ARG A 37 -14.42 -4.39 -16.01
CA ARG A 37 -13.05 -4.29 -16.47
C ARG A 37 -12.78 -2.88 -16.99
N ASN A 38 -11.57 -2.39 -16.78
CA ASN A 38 -11.12 -1.12 -17.30
C ASN A 38 -9.91 -1.34 -18.20
N LYS A 39 -10.09 -1.12 -19.51
CA LYS A 39 -9.02 -1.34 -20.50
C LYS A 39 -7.82 -0.42 -20.30
N ASP A 40 -8.05 0.79 -19.79
CA ASP A 40 -6.97 1.74 -19.53
C ASP A 40 -6.14 1.30 -18.31
N GLU A 41 -6.79 0.77 -17.28
CA GLU A 41 -6.14 0.17 -16.11
C GLU A 41 -5.31 -1.06 -16.51
N GLU A 42 -5.89 -1.98 -17.27
CA GLU A 42 -5.20 -3.16 -17.81
C GLU A 42 -3.98 -2.75 -18.63
N ARG A 43 -4.15 -1.80 -19.55
CA ARG A 43 -3.05 -1.29 -20.36
C ARG A 43 -1.98 -0.62 -19.51
N TYR A 44 -2.35 0.08 -18.44
CA TYR A 44 -1.40 0.71 -17.54
C TYR A 44 -0.55 -0.31 -16.79
N LEU A 45 -1.17 -1.38 -16.26
CA LEU A 45 -0.45 -2.47 -15.62
C LEU A 45 0.52 -3.15 -16.61
N ASP A 46 0.10 -3.34 -17.86
CA ASP A 46 0.99 -3.84 -18.92
C ASP A 46 2.14 -2.89 -19.21
N ILE A 47 1.93 -1.56 -19.25
CA ILE A 47 2.99 -0.57 -19.45
C ILE A 47 4.01 -0.62 -18.30
N ILE A 48 3.55 -0.70 -17.05
CA ILE A 48 4.44 -0.85 -15.89
C ILE A 48 5.29 -2.10 -16.04
N ARG A 49 4.65 -3.22 -16.42
CA ARG A 49 5.34 -4.49 -16.62
C ARG A 49 6.39 -4.36 -17.73
N GLU A 50 6.01 -3.81 -18.88
CA GLU A 50 6.87 -3.60 -20.05
C GLU A 50 8.04 -2.65 -19.75
N ALA A 51 7.88 -1.71 -18.81
CA ALA A 51 8.94 -0.81 -18.38
C ALA A 51 10.10 -1.57 -17.70
N ASN A 52 9.83 -2.70 -17.06
CA ASN A 52 10.85 -3.63 -16.60
C ASN A 52 10.94 -4.83 -17.54
N LYS A 53 11.79 -4.73 -18.57
CA LYS A 53 11.94 -5.77 -19.62
C LYS A 53 12.39 -7.15 -19.12
N GLN A 54 12.70 -7.29 -17.84
CA GLN A 54 13.16 -8.54 -17.23
C GLN A 54 12.02 -9.37 -16.61
N ILE A 55 10.79 -8.84 -16.55
CA ILE A 55 9.67 -9.54 -15.91
C ILE A 55 8.65 -10.07 -16.92
N SER A 56 8.25 -11.32 -16.73
CA SER A 56 7.17 -11.95 -17.50
C SER A 56 5.78 -11.61 -16.93
N LYS A 57 5.70 -11.46 -15.61
CA LYS A 57 4.50 -11.08 -14.87
C LYS A 57 4.78 -9.99 -13.85
N LEU A 58 3.73 -9.25 -13.55
CA LEU A 58 3.68 -8.14 -12.62
C LEU A 58 3.21 -8.62 -11.24
N THR A 59 3.91 -8.26 -10.17
CA THR A 59 3.45 -8.59 -8.81
C THR A 59 2.51 -7.50 -8.29
N ILE A 60 1.32 -7.90 -7.81
CA ILE A 60 0.32 -7.06 -7.15
C ILE A 60 0.18 -7.50 -5.70
N CYS A 61 0.22 -6.55 -4.78
CA CYS A 61 0.18 -6.81 -3.34
C CYS A 61 -1.01 -6.09 -2.71
N ASP A 62 -2.06 -6.85 -2.39
CA ASP A 62 -3.17 -6.34 -1.60
C ASP A 62 -2.87 -6.55 -0.12
N ALA A 63 -2.77 -5.45 0.63
CA ALA A 63 -2.49 -5.50 2.05
C ALA A 63 -3.61 -6.18 2.85
N ARG A 64 -4.82 -6.34 2.31
CA ARG A 64 -5.98 -6.90 3.03
C ARG A 64 -5.87 -8.41 3.19
N PRO A 65 -6.55 -8.98 4.19
CA PRO A 65 -6.98 -10.37 4.12
C PRO A 65 -7.89 -10.60 2.92
N ASN A 66 -7.77 -11.75 2.26
CA ASN A 66 -8.58 -12.11 1.08
C ASN A 66 -10.09 -11.94 1.34
N ALA A 67 -10.58 -12.42 2.49
CA ALA A 67 -11.98 -12.27 2.88
C ALA A 67 -12.45 -10.80 2.88
N ASN A 68 -11.60 -9.87 3.30
CA ASN A 68 -11.92 -8.45 3.33
C ASN A 68 -11.88 -7.84 1.92
N ALA A 69 -11.01 -8.32 1.04
CA ALA A 69 -10.97 -7.90 -0.35
C ALA A 69 -12.21 -8.39 -1.13
N VAL A 70 -12.68 -9.61 -0.84
CA VAL A 70 -13.95 -10.16 -1.37
C VAL A 70 -15.13 -9.35 -0.85
N ALA A 71 -15.22 -9.09 0.45
CA ALA A 71 -16.29 -8.29 1.03
C ALA A 71 -16.37 -6.88 0.41
N ASN A 72 -15.23 -6.28 0.08
CA ASN A 72 -15.19 -4.98 -0.60
C ASN A 72 -15.77 -4.98 -2.03
N LYS A 73 -15.95 -6.14 -2.68
CA LYS A 73 -16.73 -6.24 -3.94
C LYS A 73 -18.22 -6.01 -3.72
N GLU A 74 -18.69 -6.15 -2.49
CA GLU A 74 -20.10 -6.09 -2.10
C GLU A 74 -20.48 -4.77 -1.40
N VAL A 75 -19.50 -4.01 -0.94
CA VAL A 75 -19.71 -2.76 -0.18
C VAL A 75 -19.69 -1.54 -1.10
N LEU A 76 -20.69 -0.67 -0.93
CA LEU A 76 -20.77 0.65 -1.57
C LEU A 76 -19.81 1.62 -0.85
N GLN A 77 -18.90 2.26 -1.59
CA GLN A 77 -18.11 3.36 -1.03
C GLN A 77 -18.83 4.69 -1.23
N LEU A 78 -19.08 5.40 -0.13
CA LEU A 78 -19.46 6.81 -0.11
C LEU A 78 -18.24 7.60 0.34
N SER A 79 -17.59 8.31 -0.57
CA SER A 79 -16.62 9.34 -0.17
C SER A 79 -16.65 10.50 -1.15
N GLU A 80 -17.13 11.64 -0.67
CA GLU A 80 -16.80 12.96 -1.22
C GLU A 80 -15.40 13.35 -0.73
N LEU A 81 -14.58 14.01 -1.58
CA LEU A 81 -13.60 15.04 -1.20
C LEU A 81 -12.86 15.63 -2.42
N GLU A 82 -12.29 16.82 -2.20
CA GLU A 82 -11.79 17.82 -3.16
C GLU A 82 -10.49 17.43 -3.90
N GLY A 83 -10.32 18.02 -5.09
CA GLY A 83 -9.26 17.67 -6.04
C GLY A 83 -7.87 18.18 -5.64
N ALA A 84 -6.88 17.32 -5.82
CA ALA A 84 -5.46 17.64 -5.74
C ALA A 84 -4.80 17.53 -7.12
N ASP A 85 -3.83 18.40 -7.42
CA ASP A 85 -3.11 18.44 -8.71
C ASP A 85 -2.15 17.24 -8.90
N VAL A 86 -1.89 16.90 -10.17
CA VAL A 86 -0.83 15.96 -10.57
C VAL A 86 0.53 16.56 -10.18
N SER A 87 1.37 15.84 -9.43
CA SER A 87 2.73 16.27 -9.13
C SER A 87 3.74 15.15 -9.39
N SER A 88 4.85 15.46 -10.04
CA SER A 88 5.98 14.54 -10.21
C SER A 88 7.28 15.16 -9.70
N GLU A 89 8.09 14.38 -9.00
CA GLU A 89 9.37 14.83 -8.44
C GLU A 89 10.44 13.76 -8.64
N GLU A 90 11.61 14.15 -9.15
CA GLU A 90 12.77 13.26 -9.27
C GLU A 90 13.78 13.64 -8.18
N LYS A 91 14.23 12.67 -7.40
CA LYS A 91 15.29 12.86 -6.41
C LYS A 91 16.42 11.88 -6.64
N GLU A 92 17.64 12.36 -6.53
CA GLU A 92 18.82 11.51 -6.47
C GLU A 92 19.38 11.52 -5.05
N ALA A 93 19.57 10.33 -4.45
CA ALA A 93 20.30 10.21 -3.19
C ALA A 93 21.25 9.02 -3.26
N GLN A 94 22.51 9.25 -2.87
CA GLN A 94 23.55 8.21 -2.80
C GLN A 94 23.72 7.38 -4.09
N GLY A 95 23.61 8.01 -5.26
CA GLY A 95 23.78 7.36 -6.56
C GLY A 95 22.59 6.52 -7.04
N ARG A 96 21.41 6.68 -6.40
CA ARG A 96 20.14 6.09 -6.83
C ARG A 96 19.17 7.18 -7.25
N SER A 97 18.48 6.97 -8.38
CA SER A 97 17.43 7.86 -8.86
C SER A 97 16.06 7.37 -8.40
N TYR A 98 15.28 8.29 -7.84
CA TYR A 98 13.92 8.06 -7.39
C TYR A 98 12.98 8.95 -8.20
N HIS A 99 12.08 8.34 -8.97
CA HIS A 99 11.03 9.06 -9.69
C HIS A 99 9.73 8.93 -8.91
N PHE A 100 9.13 10.04 -8.51
CA PHE A 100 7.86 10.09 -7.82
C PHE A 100 6.82 10.70 -8.74
N VAL A 101 5.66 10.07 -8.81
CA VAL A 101 4.47 10.60 -9.48
C VAL A 101 3.36 10.57 -8.44
N GLN A 102 2.45 11.52 -8.47
CA GLN A 102 1.25 11.53 -7.68
C GLN A 102 0.12 11.95 -8.62
N LEU A 103 -0.89 11.10 -8.72
CA LEU A 103 -2.07 11.33 -9.56
C LEU A 103 -3.22 11.90 -8.71
N PRO A 104 -4.05 12.80 -9.29
CA PRO A 104 -5.22 13.39 -8.66
C PRO A 104 -6.15 12.34 -8.05
N GLU A 105 -6.74 12.70 -6.93
CA GLU A 105 -7.82 11.93 -6.31
C GLU A 105 -9.12 12.23 -7.07
N ARG A 106 -9.74 11.22 -7.70
CA ARG A 106 -11.01 11.39 -8.42
C ARG A 106 -12.22 11.04 -7.58
N ARG A 107 -13.31 11.74 -7.90
CA ARG A 107 -14.67 11.50 -7.41
C ARG A 107 -15.11 10.08 -7.79
N LEU A 108 -15.33 9.24 -6.79
CA LEU A 108 -16.00 7.95 -6.99
C LEU A 108 -17.45 8.21 -7.41
N GLU A 109 -17.91 7.55 -8.47
CA GLU A 109 -19.32 7.62 -8.85
C GLU A 109 -20.18 6.98 -7.74
N PRO A 110 -21.30 7.61 -7.32
CA PRO A 110 -22.23 7.01 -6.38
C PRO A 110 -22.67 5.63 -6.88
N GLY A 111 -22.47 4.59 -6.08
CA GLY A 111 -22.72 3.21 -6.51
C GLY A 111 -21.45 2.39 -6.79
N SER A 112 -20.27 3.01 -6.77
CA SER A 112 -19.00 2.32 -6.99
C SER A 112 -18.71 1.33 -5.86
N ARG A 113 -18.31 0.12 -6.25
CA ARG A 113 -17.88 -0.96 -5.36
C ARG A 113 -16.43 -1.31 -5.66
N GLY A 114 -15.68 -1.62 -4.62
CA GLY A 114 -14.28 -1.98 -4.73
C GLY A 114 -14.06 -3.40 -5.23
N GLY A 115 -12.88 -3.94 -4.92
CA GLY A 115 -12.51 -5.30 -5.30
C GLY A 115 -11.00 -5.46 -5.32
N TYR A 116 -10.54 -6.40 -6.14
CA TYR A 116 -9.14 -6.71 -6.37
C TYR A 116 -8.98 -7.27 -7.79
N GLU A 117 -7.76 -7.19 -8.30
CA GLU A 117 -7.31 -7.61 -9.63
C GLU A 117 -7.32 -9.15 -9.72
N GLY A 118 -8.49 -9.73 -10.01
CA GLY A 118 -8.69 -11.18 -10.03
C GLY A 118 -8.74 -11.78 -11.44
N GLY A 119 -8.12 -12.96 -11.60
CA GLY A 119 -8.33 -13.89 -12.73
C GLY A 119 -8.00 -13.34 -14.12
N ASP A 120 -8.69 -13.87 -15.14
CA ASP A 120 -8.48 -13.63 -16.59
C ASP A 120 -8.44 -12.15 -17.03
N ALA A 121 -8.84 -11.21 -16.16
CA ALA A 121 -8.74 -9.79 -16.42
C ALA A 121 -7.29 -9.28 -16.48
N HIS A 122 -6.39 -9.88 -15.69
CA HIS A 122 -4.98 -9.48 -15.61
C HIS A 122 -4.06 -10.71 -15.76
N PRO A 123 -4.01 -11.34 -16.95
CA PRO A 123 -3.26 -12.59 -17.16
C PRO A 123 -1.74 -12.42 -16.95
N ASN A 124 -1.24 -11.19 -17.04
CA ASN A 124 0.16 -10.84 -16.84
C ASN A 124 0.46 -10.36 -15.41
N ALA A 125 -0.46 -10.54 -14.45
CA ALA A 125 -0.27 -10.14 -13.06
C ALA A 125 -0.46 -11.32 -12.09
N GLU A 126 0.28 -11.30 -10.98
CA GLU A 126 0.12 -12.23 -9.85
C GLU A 126 -0.28 -11.43 -8.61
N LEU A 127 -1.41 -11.79 -8.01
CA LEU A 127 -1.97 -11.12 -6.84
C LEU A 127 -1.66 -11.89 -5.56
N PHE A 128 -1.14 -11.18 -4.56
CA PHE A 128 -0.89 -11.69 -3.20
C PHE A 128 -1.67 -10.88 -2.17
N PHE A 129 -2.15 -11.58 -1.13
CA PHE A 129 -2.80 -10.98 0.03
C PHE A 129 -1.86 -11.06 1.25
N TRP A 130 -1.70 -9.96 1.97
CA TRP A 130 -0.75 -9.87 3.11
C TRP A 130 -1.42 -9.83 4.49
N ASP A 131 -2.73 -10.05 4.55
CA ASP A 131 -3.48 -10.27 5.79
C ASP A 131 -3.39 -9.14 6.85
N ILE A 132 -3.08 -7.92 6.42
CA ILE A 132 -3.05 -6.75 7.30
C ILE A 132 -4.48 -6.23 7.51
N HIS A 133 -4.94 -6.37 8.74
CA HIS A 133 -6.28 -5.98 9.16
C HIS A 133 -6.49 -4.45 9.09
N ASN A 134 -7.74 -4.02 8.97
CA ASN A 134 -8.07 -2.60 8.87
C ASN A 134 -7.85 -1.86 10.20
N SER A 135 -7.84 -0.52 10.16
CA SER A 135 -7.69 0.32 11.36
C SER A 135 -8.78 0.14 12.41
N HIS A 136 -10.00 -0.23 12.02
CA HIS A 136 -11.07 -0.50 12.98
C HIS A 136 -10.76 -1.71 13.87
N VAL A 137 -10.15 -2.75 13.28
CA VAL A 137 -9.76 -3.97 14.00
C VAL A 137 -8.55 -3.72 14.91
N THR A 138 -7.72 -2.70 14.67
CA THR A 138 -6.53 -2.42 15.51
C THR A 138 -6.80 -1.52 16.71
N ARG A 139 -7.98 -0.88 16.80
CA ARG A 139 -8.37 -0.03 17.96
C ARG A 139 -8.50 -0.84 19.25
N ASP A 140 -9.12 -2.02 19.19
CA ASP A 140 -9.33 -2.88 20.35
C ASP A 140 -8.01 -3.48 20.89
N PRO A 141 -7.11 -4.03 20.04
CA PRO A 141 -5.75 -4.42 20.44
C PRO A 141 -4.97 -3.32 21.15
N LEU A 142 -5.00 -2.08 20.64
CA LEU A 142 -4.31 -0.95 21.27
C LEU A 142 -4.93 -0.61 22.64
N LYS A 143 -6.25 -0.66 22.75
CA LYS A 143 -6.95 -0.45 24.02
C LYS A 143 -6.57 -1.53 25.04
N LYS A 144 -6.63 -2.82 24.66
CA LYS A 144 -6.20 -3.92 25.52
C LYS A 144 -4.75 -3.78 25.97
N LEU A 145 -3.85 -3.38 25.06
CA LEU A 145 -2.46 -3.10 25.40
C LEU A 145 -2.37 -2.00 26.44
N LYS A 146 -3.08 -0.87 26.25
CA LYS A 146 -3.11 0.23 27.22
C LYS A 146 -3.56 -0.24 28.60
N ASP A 147 -4.61 -1.08 28.64
CA ASP A 147 -5.21 -1.57 29.89
C ASP A 147 -4.26 -2.47 30.69
N ILE A 148 -3.31 -3.18 30.04
CA ILE A 148 -2.33 -4.04 30.73
C ILE A 148 -1.02 -3.33 31.09
N VAL A 149 -0.74 -2.15 30.50
CA VAL A 149 0.51 -1.39 30.74
C VAL A 149 0.35 -0.21 31.69
N TYR A 150 -0.87 0.30 31.86
CA TYR A 150 -1.13 1.51 32.66
C TYR A 150 -2.41 1.39 33.48
N PRO A 151 -2.41 1.82 34.77
CA PRO A 151 -1.34 2.52 35.48
C PRO A 151 -0.24 1.61 36.05
N ASN A 152 -0.51 0.32 36.23
CA ASN A 152 0.43 -0.65 36.79
C ASN A 152 0.46 -1.90 35.92
N VAL A 153 1.63 -2.54 35.83
CA VAL A 153 1.82 -3.79 35.11
C VAL A 153 1.68 -4.97 36.07
N GLU A 154 0.92 -5.99 35.66
CA GLU A 154 0.83 -7.27 36.38
C GLU A 154 1.89 -8.24 35.82
N GLU A 155 2.95 -8.47 36.60
CA GLU A 155 4.14 -9.19 36.14
C GLU A 155 3.93 -10.71 36.00
N SER A 156 3.09 -11.32 36.84
CA SER A 156 2.96 -12.80 36.94
C SER A 156 2.37 -13.41 35.67
N HIS A 157 1.52 -12.67 34.97
CA HIS A 157 0.90 -13.10 33.71
C HIS A 157 1.21 -12.17 32.53
N TRP A 158 2.30 -11.40 32.60
CA TRP A 158 2.66 -10.38 31.60
C TRP A 158 2.62 -10.91 30.16
N LEU A 159 3.30 -12.04 29.88
CA LEU A 159 3.41 -12.57 28.52
C LEU A 159 2.06 -13.03 27.96
N SER A 160 1.25 -13.73 28.75
CA SER A 160 -0.09 -14.17 28.34
C SER A 160 -1.06 -12.99 28.18
N SER A 161 -0.97 -11.99 29.06
CA SER A 161 -1.75 -10.76 28.96
C SER A 161 -1.40 -9.99 27.69
N LEU A 162 -0.10 -9.85 27.38
CA LEU A 162 0.40 -9.23 26.15
C LEU A 162 -0.05 -9.98 24.89
N GLU A 163 0.06 -11.31 24.87
CA GLU A 163 -0.39 -12.14 23.75
C GLU A 163 -1.89 -11.95 23.47
N SER A 164 -2.72 -11.92 24.53
CA SER A 164 -4.18 -11.74 24.42
C SER A 164 -4.62 -10.38 23.84
N THR A 165 -3.70 -9.41 23.77
CA THR A 165 -3.96 -8.12 23.11
C THR A 165 -3.93 -8.24 21.59
N HIS A 166 -3.21 -9.22 21.03
CA HIS A 166 -2.87 -9.32 19.60
C HIS A 166 -2.12 -8.12 19.02
N TRP A 167 -1.66 -7.16 19.85
CA TRP A 167 -0.99 -5.96 19.35
C TRP A 167 0.30 -6.30 18.60
N LEU A 168 1.15 -7.15 19.18
CA LEU A 168 2.40 -7.56 18.54
C LEU A 168 2.18 -8.42 17.29
N GLU A 169 1.06 -9.14 17.21
CA GLU A 169 0.67 -9.87 16.00
C GLU A 169 0.38 -8.91 14.84
N HIS A 170 -0.34 -7.80 15.10
CA HIS A 170 -0.54 -6.76 14.11
C HIS A 170 0.77 -6.09 13.67
N ILE A 171 1.66 -5.77 14.61
CA ILE A 171 2.98 -5.20 14.29
C ILE A 171 3.79 -6.18 13.44
N LYS A 172 3.79 -7.48 13.78
CA LYS A 172 4.45 -8.53 13.00
C LYS A 172 3.93 -8.59 11.56
N LEU A 173 2.61 -8.52 11.35
CA LEU A 173 2.02 -8.56 10.00
C LEU A 173 2.47 -7.35 9.16
N VAL A 174 2.43 -6.15 9.74
CA VAL A 174 2.87 -4.92 9.05
C VAL A 174 4.35 -4.97 8.69
N LEU A 175 5.22 -5.38 9.62
CA LEU A 175 6.65 -5.49 9.37
C LEU A 175 6.99 -6.60 8.37
N THR A 176 6.32 -7.75 8.46
CA THR A 176 6.48 -8.85 7.48
C THR A 176 6.13 -8.37 6.07
N GLY A 177 4.98 -7.72 5.89
CA GLY A 177 4.60 -7.17 4.59
C GLY A 177 5.58 -6.11 4.08
N ALA A 178 6.11 -5.26 4.97
CA ALA A 178 7.07 -4.22 4.60
C ALA A 178 8.43 -4.77 4.12
N VAL A 179 8.87 -5.92 4.63
CA VAL A 179 10.09 -6.62 4.18
C VAL A 179 9.85 -7.43 2.91
N GLN A 180 8.62 -7.90 2.67
CA GLN A 180 8.29 -8.57 1.40
C GLN A 180 8.35 -7.63 0.19
N VAL A 181 8.01 -6.35 0.35
CA VAL A 181 8.12 -5.34 -0.74
C VAL A 181 9.54 -5.29 -1.34
N PRO A 182 10.62 -5.06 -0.57
CA PRO A 182 11.97 -5.05 -1.10
C PRO A 182 12.45 -6.42 -1.57
N ASP A 183 12.03 -7.51 -0.93
CA ASP A 183 12.38 -8.86 -1.36
C ASP A 183 11.85 -9.14 -2.77
N GLU A 184 10.57 -8.88 -3.02
CA GLU A 184 9.98 -9.01 -4.36
C GLU A 184 10.68 -8.09 -5.38
N ALA A 185 10.98 -6.85 -4.99
CA ALA A 185 11.72 -5.92 -5.84
C ALA A 185 13.16 -6.40 -6.14
N SER A 186 13.81 -7.07 -5.18
CA SER A 186 15.18 -7.59 -5.32
C SER A 186 15.27 -8.84 -6.19
N LEU A 187 14.17 -9.63 -6.27
CA LEU A 187 14.03 -10.78 -7.16
C LEU A 187 13.81 -10.38 -8.63
N GLY A 188 13.95 -9.10 -8.96
CA GLY A 188 13.75 -8.54 -10.29
C GLY A 188 12.28 -8.38 -10.67
N ARG A 189 11.33 -8.71 -9.78
CA ARG A 189 9.89 -8.54 -10.03
C ARG A 189 9.51 -7.07 -9.78
N SER A 190 8.86 -6.41 -10.74
CA SER A 190 8.26 -5.11 -10.46
C SER A 190 7.02 -5.29 -9.60
N VAL A 191 6.93 -4.51 -8.52
CA VAL A 191 5.78 -4.50 -7.60
C VAL A 191 4.89 -3.31 -7.96
N ALA A 192 3.82 -3.56 -8.69
CA ALA A 192 3.09 -2.52 -9.41
C ALA A 192 1.86 -1.93 -8.72
N PRO A 193 1.28 -2.60 -7.72
CA PRO A 193 0.79 -1.82 -6.58
C PRO A 193 0.77 -2.57 -5.24
N VAL A 194 1.25 -1.90 -4.19
CA VAL A 194 0.80 -2.12 -2.82
C VAL A 194 -0.49 -1.31 -2.64
N HIS A 195 -1.63 -1.97 -2.53
CA HIS A 195 -2.90 -1.29 -2.28
C HIS A 195 -3.65 -1.92 -1.11
N CYS A 196 -4.71 -1.26 -0.68
CA CYS A 196 -5.65 -1.79 0.31
C CYS A 196 -7.06 -1.42 -0.15
N GLY A 197 -7.96 -1.03 0.77
CA GLY A 197 -9.24 -0.40 0.40
C GLY A 197 -9.00 0.97 -0.26
N ASP A 198 -8.78 2.02 0.53
CA ASP A 198 -8.66 3.39 0.00
C ASP A 198 -7.20 3.83 -0.27
N GLY A 199 -6.22 2.95 -0.03
CA GLY A 199 -4.80 3.19 -0.40
C GLY A 199 -4.02 4.15 0.50
N TRP A 200 -4.61 4.59 1.62
CA TRP A 200 -4.07 5.65 2.49
C TRP A 200 -3.64 5.25 3.90
N ASP A 201 -3.98 4.03 4.35
CA ASP A 201 -3.64 3.54 5.70
C ASP A 201 -2.55 2.48 5.64
N ARG A 202 -2.92 1.21 5.46
CA ARG A 202 -1.97 0.07 5.34
C ARG A 202 -0.96 0.26 4.22
N THR A 203 -1.40 0.78 3.09
CA THR A 203 -0.53 1.13 1.96
C THR A 203 0.54 2.15 2.36
N ALA A 204 0.19 3.16 3.16
CA ALA A 204 1.16 4.14 3.66
C ALA A 204 2.16 3.51 4.63
N GLN A 205 1.70 2.63 5.52
CA GLN A 205 2.56 1.87 6.43
C GLN A 205 3.58 1.03 5.65
N LEU A 206 3.10 0.19 4.73
CA LEU A 206 3.93 -0.73 3.95
C LEU A 206 4.97 0.00 3.10
N THR A 207 4.53 1.01 2.34
CA THR A 207 5.44 1.76 1.45
C THR A 207 6.46 2.58 2.24
N SER A 208 6.07 3.16 3.38
CA SER A 208 6.99 3.92 4.23
C SER A 208 8.05 3.04 4.88
N LEU A 209 7.64 1.89 5.42
CA LEU A 209 8.56 0.93 6.02
C LEU A 209 9.48 0.30 4.97
N ALA A 210 8.97 -0.05 3.79
CA ALA A 210 9.79 -0.54 2.68
C ALA A 210 10.84 0.49 2.26
N MET A 211 10.47 1.78 2.18
CA MET A 211 11.41 2.87 1.89
C MET A 211 12.50 3.01 2.97
N LEU A 212 12.16 2.86 4.25
CA LEU A 212 13.14 2.87 5.35
C LEU A 212 14.14 1.70 5.25
N VAL A 213 13.67 0.53 4.80
CA VAL A 213 14.53 -0.64 4.57
C VAL A 213 15.46 -0.43 3.38
N LEU A 214 14.92 0.08 2.27
CA LEU A 214 15.62 0.15 0.98
C LEU A 214 16.62 1.29 0.88
N ASP A 215 16.34 2.43 1.51
CA ASP A 215 17.11 3.66 1.33
C ASP A 215 17.50 4.26 2.69
N SER A 216 18.80 4.47 2.85
CA SER A 216 19.36 5.03 4.08
C SER A 216 19.04 6.52 4.26
N TYR A 217 18.71 7.24 3.18
CA TYR A 217 18.29 8.64 3.24
C TYR A 217 17.08 8.80 4.18
N TYR A 218 16.05 7.96 4.03
CA TYR A 218 14.84 8.04 4.87
C TYR A 218 15.08 7.69 6.35
N ARG A 219 16.28 7.20 6.71
CA ARG A 219 16.71 6.97 8.10
C ARG A 219 17.45 8.17 8.72
N THR A 220 17.63 9.25 7.97
CA THR A 220 18.05 10.56 8.50
C THR A 220 16.82 11.34 9.01
N VAL A 221 17.03 12.36 9.85
CA VAL A 221 15.92 13.21 10.33
C VAL A 221 15.21 13.89 9.15
N GLU A 222 15.97 14.53 8.27
CA GLU A 222 15.44 15.20 7.07
C GLU A 222 14.71 14.22 6.15
N GLY A 223 15.31 13.05 5.87
CA GLY A 223 14.68 12.05 5.04
C GLY A 223 13.41 11.48 5.66
N PHE A 224 13.37 11.28 6.97
CA PHE A 224 12.17 10.83 7.67
C PHE A 224 11.05 11.87 7.62
N GLU A 225 11.37 13.16 7.74
CA GLU A 225 10.39 14.24 7.56
C GLU A 225 9.81 14.24 6.15
N VAL A 226 10.67 14.10 5.12
CA VAL A 226 10.23 13.94 3.72
C VAL A 226 9.36 12.70 3.56
N LEU A 227 9.70 11.59 4.21
CA LEU A 227 8.92 10.36 4.17
C LEU A 227 7.52 10.56 4.77
N VAL A 228 7.39 11.28 5.88
CA VAL A 228 6.09 11.57 6.51
C VAL A 228 5.27 12.53 5.64
N GLN A 229 5.87 13.65 5.22
CA GLN A 229 5.20 14.63 4.37
C GLN A 229 4.68 14.00 3.09
N LYS A 230 5.48 13.15 2.46
CA LYS A 230 5.10 12.49 1.23
C LYS A 230 4.22 11.28 1.48
N GLY A 231 4.74 10.25 2.16
CA GLY A 231 4.11 8.93 2.30
C GLY A 231 2.75 8.95 3.01
N TRP A 232 2.48 9.99 3.80
CA TRP A 232 1.29 10.12 4.64
C TRP A 232 0.49 11.37 4.31
N ILE A 233 1.08 12.57 4.43
CA ILE A 233 0.34 13.83 4.31
C ILE A 233 -0.09 14.06 2.87
N SER A 234 0.84 14.06 1.91
CA SER A 234 0.52 14.32 0.49
C SER A 234 -0.35 13.21 -0.11
N PHE A 235 -0.19 11.96 0.34
CA PHE A 235 -1.06 10.84 -0.05
C PHE A 235 -2.42 10.80 0.68
N GLY A 236 -2.76 11.86 1.39
CA GLY A 236 -4.12 12.13 1.86
C GLY A 236 -4.52 11.36 3.12
N ARG A 237 -3.58 10.84 3.91
CA ARG A 237 -3.89 10.23 5.20
C ARG A 237 -4.74 11.19 6.04
N LYS A 238 -5.98 10.83 6.36
CA LYS A 238 -6.83 11.62 7.25
C LYS A 238 -6.33 11.50 8.69
N PHE A 239 -5.37 12.34 9.07
CA PHE A 239 -4.90 12.47 10.45
C PHE A 239 -5.97 13.06 11.38
N ALA A 240 -6.83 13.94 10.85
CA ALA A 240 -7.86 14.65 11.62
C ALA A 240 -9.20 13.89 11.74
N SER A 241 -9.37 12.75 11.06
CA SER A 241 -10.59 11.93 11.22
C SER A 241 -10.49 11.11 12.51
N VAL A 242 -11.32 11.43 13.49
CA VAL A 242 -11.44 10.74 14.78
C VAL A 242 -12.55 9.69 14.72
#